data_AF-A0A7C9A768-F1
#
_entry.id   AF-A0A7C9A768-F1
#
_cell.length_a   1.000
_cell.length_b   1.000
_cell.length_c   1.000
_cell.angle_alpha   90.00
_cell.angle_beta   90.00
_cell.angle_gamma   90.00
#
_symmetry.space_group_name_H-M   'P 1'
#
loop_
_entity.id
_entity.type
_entity.pdbx_description
1 polymer ?
#
loop_
_entity_poly.entity_id
_entity_poly.type
_entity_poly.pdbx_seq_one_letter_code
_entity_poly.pdbx_strand_id
1 'polypeptide(L)'
;VVAGIEPLVSFKDVPNSEKMNLFLSKLNLCCGTFNFYDPSKNTSEKDIKRQTLIELVDFVASGPPMKFHEPAIFAMCRMCAVNLFRIFPPNYRCSGGGGGENDDDEPVFDPAWSHLQIVYDLLLKFITSSSLDAKVAKKYVDHSFILKLLDLFDSEDPRERECLKTILHRVYGKFMVHRPFVRKAMCNIFYRFVFETEKHNGIAELLEIFGSVISGFALPLKEEHKIFLRRALIPLHKPKSLGVYFQQLSYCVTQFIDKEPKLASTVINGLLKYWPITNSQKEVMFLGELEEILEATNMFEFQKVMVPLFWRIGCCINSYHFQVAERALFL
;
A
#
# COMPACT_ATOMS: atom_id res chain seq x y z
N VAL A 1 -31.86 10.11 10.57
CA VAL A 1 -32.14 11.21 11.53
C VAL A 1 -30.84 11.46 12.27
N VAL A 2 -30.09 12.50 11.89
CA VAL A 2 -28.89 12.91 12.62
C VAL A 2 -29.40 13.65 13.85
N ALA A 3 -29.36 12.99 15.02
CA ALA A 3 -29.64 13.67 16.27
C ALA A 3 -28.56 14.74 16.49
N GLY A 4 -28.99 15.94 16.91
CA GLY A 4 -28.20 17.16 16.97
C GLY A 4 -26.78 16.95 17.49
N ILE A 5 -25.81 17.35 16.68
CA ILE A 5 -24.39 17.35 17.03
C ILE A 5 -24.13 18.61 17.84
N GLU A 6 -24.33 18.53 19.16
CA GLU A 6 -23.93 19.61 20.06
C GLU A 6 -22.40 19.58 20.28
N PRO A 7 -21.73 20.75 20.33
CA PRO A 7 -20.30 20.82 20.56
C PRO A 7 -19.97 20.29 21.97
N LEU A 8 -19.24 19.17 22.02
CA LEU A 8 -18.77 18.59 23.27
C LEU A 8 -17.63 19.42 23.87
N VAL A 9 -17.58 19.49 25.20
CA VAL A 9 -16.58 20.25 25.98
C VAL A 9 -15.14 19.89 25.56
N SER A 10 -14.22 20.86 25.62
CA SER A 10 -12.81 20.65 25.26
C SER A 10 -12.10 19.71 26.22
N PHE A 11 -11.12 18.94 25.72
CA PHE A 11 -10.27 18.08 26.58
C PHE A 11 -9.44 18.86 27.60
N LYS A 12 -9.26 20.18 27.43
CA LYS A 12 -8.52 21.05 28.34
C LYS A 12 -9.30 21.39 29.61
N ASP A 13 -10.63 21.36 29.54
CA ASP A 13 -11.51 21.86 30.61
C ASP A 13 -12.04 20.75 31.51
N VAL A 14 -11.61 19.50 31.28
CA VAL A 14 -12.18 18.30 31.91
C VAL A 14 -11.12 17.54 32.72
N PRO A 15 -11.45 17.04 33.94
CA PRO A 15 -10.54 16.26 34.76
C PRO A 15 -10.05 14.98 34.05
N ASN A 16 -8.83 14.53 34.35
CA ASN A 16 -8.23 13.35 33.71
C ASN A 16 -9.08 12.06 33.84
N SER A 17 -9.91 11.95 34.88
CA SER A 17 -10.84 10.83 35.10
C SER A 17 -11.97 10.78 34.06
N GLU A 18 -12.43 11.93 33.56
CA GLU A 18 -13.56 12.05 32.64
C GLU A 18 -13.13 12.12 31.18
N LYS A 19 -11.84 12.41 30.91
CA LYS A 19 -11.30 12.51 29.54
C LYS A 19 -11.55 11.25 28.71
N MET A 20 -11.53 10.05 29.30
CA MET A 20 -11.81 8.80 28.58
C MET A 20 -13.28 8.63 28.21
N ASN A 21 -14.20 9.07 29.07
CA ASN A 21 -15.63 9.05 28.74
C ASN A 21 -15.96 10.08 27.67
N LEU A 22 -15.37 11.27 27.76
CA LEU A 22 -15.49 12.30 26.74
C LEU A 22 -14.92 11.83 25.38
N PHE A 23 -13.79 11.10 25.40
CA PHE A 23 -13.20 10.50 24.21
C PHE A 23 -14.17 9.51 23.53
N LEU A 24 -14.83 8.64 24.31
CA LEU A 24 -15.85 7.73 23.78
C LEU A 24 -17.05 8.48 23.17
N SER A 25 -17.55 9.51 23.84
CA SER A 25 -18.66 10.33 23.33
C SER A 25 -18.30 11.04 22.03
N LYS A 26 -17.09 11.64 21.95
CA LYS A 26 -16.58 12.27 20.73
C LYS A 26 -16.40 11.28 19.58
N LEU A 27 -15.88 10.07 19.85
CA LEU A 27 -15.77 9.02 18.83
C LEU A 27 -17.14 8.57 18.28
N ASN A 28 -18.13 8.45 19.15
CA ASN A 28 -19.49 8.10 18.74
C ASN A 28 -20.12 9.19 17.88
N LEU A 29 -19.89 10.47 18.21
CA LEU A 29 -20.31 11.60 17.39
C LEU A 29 -19.69 11.55 15.99
N CYS A 30 -18.39 11.25 15.91
CA CYS A 30 -17.67 11.14 14.65
C CYS A 30 -18.07 9.92 13.80
N CYS A 31 -18.88 8.99 14.31
CA CYS A 31 -19.46 7.90 13.51
C CYS A 31 -20.55 8.38 12.53
N GLY A 32 -21.13 9.58 12.72
CA GLY A 32 -22.08 10.15 11.77
C GLY A 32 -21.40 10.52 10.43
N THR A 33 -21.78 9.88 9.33
CA THR A 33 -21.24 10.15 7.99
C THR A 33 -22.00 11.28 7.29
N PHE A 34 -21.28 12.16 6.59
CA PHE A 34 -21.88 13.25 5.81
C PHE A 34 -21.68 13.03 4.32
N ASN A 35 -22.62 13.52 3.52
CA ASN A 35 -22.48 13.54 2.07
C ASN A 35 -21.72 14.81 1.63
N PHE A 36 -20.61 14.63 0.92
CA PHE A 36 -19.75 15.71 0.41
C PHE A 36 -19.99 16.05 -1.07
N TYR A 37 -20.85 15.30 -1.78
CA TYR A 37 -21.26 15.65 -3.15
C TYR A 37 -22.11 16.92 -3.22
N ASP A 38 -22.72 17.33 -2.10
CA ASP A 38 -23.38 18.63 -1.94
C ASP A 38 -22.64 19.48 -0.90
N PRO A 39 -21.81 20.46 -1.32
CA PRO A 39 -21.01 21.28 -0.42
C PRO A 39 -21.85 22.24 0.43
N SER A 40 -23.09 22.53 0.02
CA SER A 40 -23.97 23.49 0.70
C SER A 40 -24.76 22.89 1.87
N LYS A 41 -24.87 21.55 1.94
CA LYS A 41 -25.61 20.87 3.00
C LYS A 41 -24.73 20.60 4.22
N ASN A 42 -25.30 20.88 5.39
CA ASN A 42 -24.75 20.56 6.71
C ASN A 42 -23.36 21.16 6.99
N THR A 43 -23.09 22.38 6.51
CA THR A 43 -21.78 23.04 6.67
C THR A 43 -21.37 23.19 8.14
N SER A 44 -22.31 23.57 9.01
CA SER A 44 -22.06 23.68 10.46
C SER A 44 -21.73 22.34 11.11
N GLU A 45 -22.51 21.29 10.81
CA GLU A 45 -22.28 19.95 11.36
C GLU A 45 -20.98 19.33 10.85
N LYS A 46 -20.63 19.60 9.58
CA LYS A 46 -19.34 19.20 8.98
C LYS A 46 -18.19 19.87 9.74
N ASP A 47 -18.25 21.17 9.97
CA ASP A 47 -17.22 21.90 10.72
C ASP A 47 -17.12 21.44 12.18
N ILE A 48 -18.23 21.17 12.86
CA ILE A 48 -18.21 20.63 14.23
C ILE A 48 -17.53 19.25 14.25
N LYS A 49 -17.85 18.37 13.29
CA LYS A 49 -17.17 17.06 13.18
C LYS A 49 -15.68 17.23 12.89
N ARG A 50 -15.31 18.15 11.99
CA ARG A 50 -13.91 18.45 11.67
C ARG A 50 -13.14 18.88 12.90
N GLN A 51 -13.66 19.85 13.65
CA GLN A 51 -13.05 20.34 14.88
C GLN A 51 -12.93 19.24 15.95
N THR A 52 -13.99 18.43 16.11
CA THR A 52 -13.99 17.30 17.05
C THR A 52 -12.92 16.26 16.68
N LEU A 53 -12.75 15.96 15.39
CA LEU A 53 -11.71 15.05 14.92
C LEU A 53 -10.30 15.59 15.18
N ILE A 54 -10.06 16.89 14.97
CA ILE A 54 -8.77 17.54 15.27
C ILE A 54 -8.46 17.43 16.77
N GLU A 55 -9.44 17.71 17.63
CA GLU A 55 -9.26 17.56 19.08
C GLU A 55 -8.96 16.12 19.51
N LEU A 56 -9.57 15.14 18.84
CA LEU A 56 -9.26 13.72 19.05
C LEU A 56 -7.82 13.40 18.64
N VAL A 57 -7.34 13.94 17.52
CA VAL A 57 -5.95 13.77 17.06
C VAL A 57 -5.00 14.36 18.08
N ASP A 58 -5.24 15.59 18.52
CA ASP A 58 -4.40 16.26 19.52
C ASP A 58 -4.38 15.53 20.86
N PHE A 59 -5.52 14.97 21.28
CA PHE A 59 -5.62 14.17 22.49
C PHE A 59 -4.81 12.86 22.40
N VAL A 60 -4.86 12.17 21.26
CA VAL A 60 -4.08 10.94 21.06
C VAL A 60 -2.58 11.27 20.91
N ALA A 61 -2.24 12.35 20.21
CA ALA A 61 -0.86 12.79 19.97
C ALA A 61 -0.16 13.34 21.22
N SER A 62 -0.89 14.01 22.11
CA SER A 62 -0.36 14.51 23.39
C SER A 62 -0.02 13.41 24.38
N GLY A 63 -0.38 12.16 24.08
CA GLY A 63 -0.10 11.01 24.93
C GLY A 63 -1.00 11.01 26.15
N PRO A 64 -2.16 10.31 26.10
CA PRO A 64 -3.07 10.32 27.22
C PRO A 64 -2.40 9.75 28.47
N PRO A 65 -2.62 10.34 29.65
CA PRO A 65 -1.96 9.95 30.90
C PRO A 65 -2.35 8.53 31.33
N MET A 66 -3.44 7.99 30.80
CA MET A 66 -3.90 6.61 31.02
C MET A 66 -3.86 5.83 29.70
N LYS A 67 -3.58 4.52 29.81
CA LYS A 67 -3.69 3.59 28.69
C LYS A 67 -5.12 3.53 28.16
N PHE A 68 -5.28 3.28 26.87
CA PHE A 68 -6.60 3.09 26.27
C PHE A 68 -7.24 1.80 26.79
N HIS A 69 -8.42 1.92 27.36
CA HIS A 69 -9.22 0.77 27.81
C HIS A 69 -9.87 0.06 26.62
N GLU A 70 -10.27 -1.19 26.81
CA GLU A 70 -10.87 -2.04 25.77
C GLU A 70 -12.08 -1.38 25.05
N PRO A 71 -13.02 -0.68 25.74
CA PRO A 71 -14.10 0.05 25.07
C PRO A 71 -13.63 1.20 24.18
N ALA A 72 -12.55 1.88 24.54
CA ALA A 72 -11.99 2.99 23.78
C ALA A 72 -11.32 2.50 22.48
N ILE A 73 -10.62 1.37 22.54
CA ILE A 73 -10.03 0.71 21.38
C ILE A 73 -11.14 0.27 20.41
N PHE A 74 -12.19 -0.37 20.92
CA PHE A 74 -13.34 -0.77 20.11
C PHE A 74 -14.01 0.43 19.42
N ALA A 75 -14.30 1.49 20.17
CA ALA A 75 -14.92 2.69 19.62
C ALA A 75 -14.06 3.36 18.54
N MET A 76 -12.73 3.39 18.73
CA MET A 76 -11.79 3.92 17.74
C MET A 76 -11.82 3.10 16.44
N CYS A 77 -11.65 1.77 16.55
CA CYS A 77 -11.70 0.89 15.39
C CYS A 77 -13.04 0.97 14.65
N ARG A 78 -14.15 1.07 15.38
CA ARG A 78 -15.49 1.25 14.81
C ARG A 78 -15.62 2.58 14.08
N MET A 79 -15.16 3.68 14.69
CA MET A 79 -15.23 5.02 14.08
C MET A 79 -14.41 5.06 12.79
N CYS A 80 -13.18 4.52 12.79
CA CYS A 80 -12.37 4.38 11.59
C CYS A 80 -13.06 3.51 10.54
N ALA A 81 -13.64 2.37 10.93
CA ALA A 81 -14.31 1.47 10.00
C ALA A 81 -15.51 2.11 9.31
N VAL A 82 -16.33 2.88 10.04
CA VAL A 82 -17.51 3.56 9.48
C VAL A 82 -17.14 4.71 8.54
N ASN A 83 -16.03 5.40 8.80
CA ASN A 83 -15.61 6.55 7.98
C ASN A 83 -14.73 6.15 6.79
N LEU A 84 -13.89 5.12 6.92
CA LEU A 84 -12.89 4.76 5.91
C LEU A 84 -13.36 3.63 4.99
N PHE A 85 -13.93 2.55 5.55
CA PHE A 85 -14.22 1.33 4.78
C PHE A 85 -15.43 1.53 3.88
N ARG A 86 -15.13 1.71 2.59
CA ARG A 86 -16.10 1.88 1.51
C ARG A 86 -15.76 0.97 0.35
N ILE A 87 -16.78 0.61 -0.41
CA ILE A 87 -16.61 -0.15 -1.65
C ILE A 87 -16.46 0.88 -2.76
N PHE A 88 -15.35 0.82 -3.49
CA PHE A 88 -15.20 1.65 -4.68
C PHE A 88 -16.17 1.17 -5.77
N PRO A 89 -16.79 2.10 -6.52
CA PRO A 89 -17.65 1.71 -7.64
C PRO A 89 -16.87 0.81 -8.59
N PRO A 90 -17.52 -0.19 -9.23
CA PRO A 90 -16.85 -1.00 -10.24
C PRO A 90 -16.26 -0.06 -11.29
N ASN A 91 -14.98 -0.24 -11.60
CA ASN A 91 -14.30 0.50 -12.65
C ASN A 91 -14.90 0.13 -14.02
N TYR A 92 -16.04 0.73 -14.38
CA TYR A 92 -16.73 0.56 -15.67
C TYR A 92 -15.93 1.10 -16.86
N ARG A 93 -14.73 1.66 -16.65
CA ARG A 93 -13.83 2.10 -17.74
C ARG A 93 -13.25 0.95 -18.56
N CYS A 94 -13.54 -0.31 -18.22
CA CYS A 94 -13.37 -1.43 -19.14
C CYS A 94 -14.54 -1.50 -20.12
N SER A 95 -14.38 -0.87 -21.30
CA SER A 95 -15.01 -1.17 -22.60
C SER A 95 -15.29 0.12 -23.37
N GLY A 96 -14.25 0.85 -23.78
CA GLY A 96 -14.43 2.07 -24.55
C GLY A 96 -13.20 2.52 -25.32
N GLY A 97 -12.85 1.77 -26.37
CA GLY A 97 -12.09 2.30 -27.50
C GLY A 97 -10.56 2.30 -27.34
N GLY A 98 -9.88 1.66 -28.29
CA GLY A 98 -8.45 1.82 -28.47
C GLY A 98 -8.10 3.30 -28.67
N GLY A 99 -7.19 3.80 -27.86
CA GLY A 99 -6.71 5.17 -27.98
C GLY A 99 -5.67 5.49 -26.92
N GLY A 100 -4.40 5.44 -27.31
CA GLY A 100 -3.33 6.23 -26.70
C GLY A 100 -2.67 5.64 -25.46
N GLU A 101 -1.36 5.53 -25.52
CA GLU A 101 -0.42 5.28 -24.42
C GLU A 101 -0.34 6.46 -23.43
N ASN A 102 -1.49 6.97 -22.98
CA ASN A 102 -1.53 8.05 -22.00
C ASN A 102 -2.11 7.52 -20.70
N ASP A 103 -1.21 7.12 -19.80
CA ASP A 103 -1.39 6.93 -18.36
C ASP A 103 -1.80 8.24 -17.62
N ASP A 104 -2.32 9.25 -18.34
CA ASP A 104 -2.83 10.52 -17.80
C ASP A 104 -4.32 10.41 -17.45
N ASP A 105 -4.71 9.34 -16.75
CA ASP A 105 -5.98 9.36 -16.02
C ASP A 105 -5.79 10.33 -14.85
N GLU A 106 -6.28 11.57 -14.99
CA GLU A 106 -6.23 12.57 -13.90
C GLU A 106 -6.76 11.95 -12.60
N PRO A 107 -5.99 12.01 -11.49
CA PRO A 107 -6.39 11.37 -10.25
C PRO A 107 -7.68 11.98 -9.73
N VAL A 108 -8.67 11.13 -9.47
CA VAL A 108 -9.92 11.56 -8.86
C VAL A 108 -9.69 11.79 -7.37
N PHE A 109 -9.85 13.04 -6.94
CA PHE A 109 -9.73 13.42 -5.54
C PHE A 109 -11.05 13.23 -4.79
N ASP A 110 -10.98 12.64 -3.60
CA ASP A 110 -12.18 12.42 -2.79
C ASP A 110 -12.70 13.75 -2.22
N PRO A 111 -13.97 14.13 -2.47
CA PRO A 111 -14.53 15.39 -1.95
C PRO A 111 -14.66 15.40 -0.42
N ALA A 112 -14.66 14.23 0.23
CA ALA A 112 -14.67 14.09 1.69
C ALA A 112 -13.27 14.15 2.32
N TRP A 113 -12.22 14.44 1.54
CA TRP A 113 -10.82 14.40 1.98
C TRP A 113 -10.55 15.21 3.24
N SER A 114 -11.20 16.36 3.42
CA SER A 114 -11.04 17.21 4.60
C SER A 114 -11.39 16.50 5.92
N HIS A 115 -12.28 15.51 5.90
CA HIS A 115 -12.57 14.64 7.04
C HIS A 115 -11.73 13.37 7.01
N LEU A 116 -11.58 12.74 5.83
CA LEU A 116 -10.85 11.48 5.69
C LEU A 116 -9.39 11.60 6.12
N GLN A 117 -8.72 12.69 5.75
CA GLN A 117 -7.34 12.97 6.15
C GLN A 117 -7.18 12.92 7.68
N ILE A 118 -8.08 13.58 8.41
CA ILE A 118 -8.01 13.66 9.87
C ILE A 118 -8.29 12.27 10.48
N VAL A 119 -9.20 11.48 9.89
CA VAL A 119 -9.47 10.11 10.35
C VAL A 119 -8.25 9.20 10.10
N TYR A 120 -7.56 9.33 8.97
CA TYR A 120 -6.31 8.62 8.70
C TYR A 120 -5.19 9.03 9.67
N ASP A 121 -5.02 10.32 9.90
CA ASP A 121 -4.05 10.84 10.87
C ASP A 121 -4.35 10.33 12.28
N LEU A 122 -5.62 10.33 12.68
CA LEU A 122 -6.05 9.79 13.96
C LEU A 122 -5.72 8.30 14.08
N LEU A 123 -6.03 7.50 13.05
CA LEU A 123 -5.72 6.06 13.03
C LEU A 123 -4.20 5.82 13.12
N LEU A 124 -3.41 6.60 12.39
CA LEU A 124 -1.95 6.52 12.43
C LEU A 124 -1.39 6.89 13.81
N LYS A 125 -1.83 8.01 14.40
CA LYS A 125 -1.44 8.43 15.75
C LYS A 125 -1.87 7.40 16.80
N PHE A 126 -3.06 6.83 16.66
CA PHE A 126 -3.56 5.79 17.55
C PHE A 126 -2.70 4.51 17.48
N ILE A 127 -2.38 4.02 16.29
CA ILE A 127 -1.56 2.82 16.11
C ILE A 127 -0.12 3.06 16.61
N THR A 128 0.44 4.25 16.38
CA THR A 128 1.80 4.59 16.82
C THR A 128 1.89 4.94 18.31
N SER A 129 0.78 5.27 18.96
CA SER A 129 0.74 5.65 20.38
C SER A 129 1.32 4.56 21.30
N SER A 130 2.16 4.99 22.25
CA SER A 130 2.71 4.15 23.31
C SER A 130 1.65 3.73 24.35
N SER A 131 0.56 4.50 24.47
CA SER A 131 -0.56 4.22 25.37
C SER A 131 -1.47 3.08 24.87
N LEU A 132 -1.27 2.59 23.63
CA LEU A 132 -2.00 1.46 23.05
C LEU A 132 -1.31 0.12 23.34
N ASP A 133 -1.97 -0.73 24.13
CA ASP A 133 -1.52 -2.09 24.37
C ASP A 133 -1.79 -3.00 23.16
N ALA A 134 -0.73 -3.46 22.50
CA ALA A 134 -0.81 -4.35 21.34
C ALA A 134 -1.47 -5.70 21.66
N LYS A 135 -1.42 -6.18 22.92
CA LYS A 135 -2.04 -7.45 23.33
C LYS A 135 -3.56 -7.37 23.34
N VAL A 136 -4.12 -6.20 23.64
CA VAL A 136 -5.58 -5.96 23.64
C VAL A 136 -6.02 -5.54 22.24
N ALA A 137 -5.28 -4.63 21.61
CA ALA A 137 -5.63 -4.05 20.31
C ALA A 137 -5.68 -5.07 19.16
N LYS A 138 -4.87 -6.15 19.20
CA LYS A 138 -4.90 -7.23 18.20
C LYS A 138 -6.26 -7.95 18.08
N LYS A 139 -7.13 -7.85 19.09
CA LYS A 139 -8.48 -8.42 19.03
C LYS A 139 -9.43 -7.61 18.12
N TYR A 140 -9.15 -6.31 17.97
CA TYR A 140 -9.98 -5.37 17.22
C TYR A 140 -9.41 -5.05 15.84
N VAL A 141 -8.08 -4.98 15.74
CA VAL A 141 -7.36 -4.94 14.45
C VAL A 141 -7.20 -6.38 13.95
N ASP A 142 -8.32 -7.03 13.69
CA ASP A 142 -8.36 -8.42 13.27
C ASP A 142 -8.10 -8.58 11.76
N HIS A 143 -8.17 -9.82 11.27
CA HIS A 143 -8.00 -10.11 9.85
C HIS A 143 -9.05 -9.42 8.96
N SER A 144 -10.28 -9.23 9.45
CA SER A 144 -11.34 -8.55 8.71
C SER A 144 -11.03 -7.06 8.54
N PHE A 145 -10.58 -6.41 9.62
CA PHE A 145 -10.14 -5.02 9.59
C PHE A 145 -8.98 -4.82 8.61
N ILE A 146 -7.99 -5.72 8.64
CA ILE A 146 -6.82 -5.66 7.75
C ILE A 146 -7.22 -5.86 6.28
N LEU A 147 -8.13 -6.79 5.98
CA LEU A 147 -8.61 -6.97 4.61
C LEU A 147 -9.31 -5.72 4.10
N LYS A 148 -10.23 -5.16 4.88
CA LYS A 148 -10.91 -3.92 4.49
C LYS A 148 -9.95 -2.74 4.33
N LEU A 149 -8.89 -2.69 5.14
CA LEU A 149 -7.83 -1.69 4.97
C LEU A 149 -7.03 -1.91 3.68
N LEU A 150 -6.76 -3.16 3.31
CA LEU A 150 -6.10 -3.51 2.06
C LEU A 150 -6.96 -3.21 0.84
N ASP A 151 -8.28 -3.41 0.91
CA ASP A 151 -9.21 -3.09 -0.17
C ASP A 151 -9.19 -1.58 -0.51
N LEU A 152 -8.86 -0.72 0.47
CA LEU A 152 -8.74 0.73 0.26
C LEU A 152 -7.53 1.14 -0.60
N PHE A 153 -6.54 0.26 -0.80
CA PHE A 153 -5.39 0.56 -1.67
C PHE A 153 -5.79 0.67 -3.15
N ASP A 154 -6.99 0.25 -3.53
CA ASP A 154 -7.52 0.47 -4.88
C ASP A 154 -8.11 1.89 -5.08
N SER A 155 -7.98 2.78 -4.08
CA SER A 155 -8.39 4.19 -4.21
C SER A 155 -7.65 4.89 -5.35
N GLU A 156 -8.39 5.69 -6.12
CA GLU A 156 -7.82 6.56 -7.16
C GLU A 156 -7.05 7.76 -6.57
N ASP A 157 -7.36 8.16 -5.32
CA ASP A 157 -6.72 9.30 -4.66
C ASP A 157 -5.30 8.92 -4.13
N PRO A 158 -4.22 9.48 -4.70
CA PRO A 158 -2.85 9.15 -4.28
C PRO A 158 -2.57 9.53 -2.82
N ARG A 159 -3.25 10.55 -2.29
CA ARG A 159 -3.06 10.99 -0.89
C ARG A 159 -3.57 9.93 0.08
N GLU A 160 -4.70 9.30 -0.27
CA GLU A 160 -5.25 8.20 0.51
C GLU A 160 -4.31 7.00 0.52
N ARG A 161 -3.76 6.62 -0.64
CA ARG A 161 -2.81 5.52 -0.76
C ARG A 161 -1.54 5.75 0.07
N GLU A 162 -1.02 6.97 0.12
CA GLU A 162 0.14 7.32 0.94
C GLU A 162 -0.14 7.19 2.45
N CYS A 163 -1.32 7.64 2.90
CA CYS A 163 -1.76 7.44 4.29
C CYS A 163 -1.90 5.95 4.62
N LEU A 164 -2.56 5.18 3.75
CA LEU A 164 -2.74 3.73 3.90
C LEU A 164 -1.41 2.99 3.95
N LYS A 165 -0.46 3.37 3.09
CA LYS A 165 0.90 2.82 3.07
C LYS A 165 1.56 2.93 4.44
N THR A 166 1.56 4.15 4.97
CA THR A 166 2.15 4.43 6.28
C THR A 166 1.46 3.66 7.40
N ILE A 167 0.12 3.63 7.40
CA ILE A 167 -0.67 2.92 8.41
C ILE A 167 -0.41 1.41 8.36
N LEU A 168 -0.48 0.80 7.18
CA LEU A 168 -0.27 -0.64 7.02
C LEU A 168 1.15 -1.05 7.42
N HIS A 169 2.16 -0.25 7.09
CA HIS A 169 3.54 -0.48 7.56
C HIS A 169 3.65 -0.50 9.09
N ARG A 170 3.01 0.46 9.77
CA ARG A 170 2.96 0.51 11.24
C ARG A 170 2.18 -0.66 11.85
N VAL A 171 1.06 -1.05 11.24
CA VAL A 171 0.28 -2.23 11.64
C VAL A 171 1.15 -3.49 11.53
N TYR A 172 1.85 -3.68 10.41
CA TYR A 172 2.75 -4.82 10.19
C TYR A 172 3.89 -4.86 11.20
N GLY A 173 4.47 -3.70 11.52
CA GLY A 173 5.53 -3.57 12.52
C GLY A 173 5.05 -3.93 13.92
N LYS A 174 3.95 -3.31 14.38
CA LYS A 174 3.44 -3.41 15.76
C LYS A 174 2.73 -4.73 16.05
N PHE A 175 1.93 -5.26 15.13
CA PHE A 175 1.13 -6.47 15.33
C PHE A 175 1.78 -7.69 14.66
N MET A 176 2.83 -8.22 15.28
CA MET A 176 3.59 -9.35 14.73
C MET A 176 2.72 -10.59 14.40
N VAL A 177 1.64 -10.81 15.15
CA VAL A 177 0.70 -11.93 14.96
C VAL A 177 0.02 -11.91 13.59
N HIS A 178 -0.21 -10.72 13.01
CA HIS A 178 -0.89 -10.58 11.72
C HIS A 178 0.06 -10.58 10.52
N ARG A 179 1.38 -10.59 10.72
CA ARG A 179 2.36 -10.55 9.63
C ARG A 179 2.16 -11.65 8.58
N PRO A 180 1.94 -12.94 8.94
CA PRO A 180 1.71 -13.98 7.95
C PRO A 180 0.44 -13.71 7.13
N PHE A 181 -0.62 -13.21 7.78
CA PHE A 181 -1.88 -12.87 7.14
C PHE A 181 -1.74 -11.70 6.17
N VAL A 182 -1.10 -10.60 6.60
CA VAL A 182 -0.84 -9.43 5.74
C VAL A 182 -0.05 -9.84 4.49
N ARG A 183 1.05 -10.60 4.65
CA ARG A 183 1.82 -11.09 3.50
C ARG A 183 0.95 -11.90 2.55
N LYS A 184 0.17 -12.85 3.07
CA LYS A 184 -0.73 -13.68 2.24
C LYS A 184 -1.80 -12.84 1.52
N ALA A 185 -2.41 -11.88 2.21
CA ALA A 185 -3.44 -11.02 1.62
C ALA A 185 -2.87 -10.14 0.49
N MET A 186 -1.73 -9.50 0.71
CA MET A 186 -1.08 -8.71 -0.34
C MET A 186 -0.59 -9.59 -1.50
N CYS A 187 -0.10 -10.82 -1.23
CA CYS A 187 0.20 -11.79 -2.30
C CYS A 187 -1.03 -12.05 -3.17
N ASN A 188 -2.19 -12.30 -2.55
CA ASN A 188 -3.43 -12.57 -3.28
C ASN A 188 -3.85 -11.38 -4.15
N ILE A 189 -3.65 -10.14 -3.68
CA ILE A 189 -3.88 -8.94 -4.48
C ILE A 189 -2.97 -8.94 -5.72
N PHE A 190 -1.68 -9.23 -5.56
CA PHE A 190 -0.76 -9.33 -6.69
C PHE A 190 -1.14 -10.44 -7.68
N TYR A 191 -1.55 -11.61 -7.19
CA TYR A 191 -2.03 -12.68 -8.06
C TYR A 191 -3.27 -12.26 -8.86
N ARG A 192 -4.27 -11.68 -8.19
CA ARG A 192 -5.49 -11.20 -8.83
C ARG A 192 -5.18 -10.11 -9.87
N PHE A 193 -4.28 -9.19 -9.54
CA PHE A 193 -3.81 -8.16 -10.44
C PHE A 193 -3.14 -8.75 -11.70
N VAL A 194 -2.18 -9.67 -11.55
CA VAL A 194 -1.41 -10.21 -12.69
C VAL A 194 -2.23 -11.16 -13.57
N PHE A 195 -3.16 -11.93 -12.99
CA PHE A 195 -3.82 -13.04 -13.68
C PHE A 195 -5.31 -12.80 -13.98
N GLU A 196 -5.99 -11.88 -13.29
CA GLU A 196 -7.44 -11.67 -13.46
C GLU A 196 -7.78 -10.25 -13.95
N THR A 197 -7.32 -9.21 -13.25
CA THR A 197 -7.85 -7.85 -13.48
C THR A 197 -6.94 -6.96 -14.32
N GLU A 198 -5.61 -7.15 -14.25
CA GLU A 198 -4.58 -6.27 -14.82
C GLU A 198 -4.74 -4.77 -14.47
N LYS A 199 -5.57 -4.45 -13.47
CA LYS A 199 -5.82 -3.10 -12.96
C LYS A 199 -5.92 -3.12 -11.44
N HIS A 200 -5.15 -2.26 -10.79
CA HIS A 200 -5.18 -1.97 -9.36
C HIS A 200 -4.33 -0.71 -9.10
N ASN A 201 -4.87 0.27 -8.37
CA ASN A 201 -4.22 1.58 -8.22
C ASN A 201 -3.05 1.61 -7.23
N GLY A 202 -3.06 0.75 -6.21
CA GLY A 202 -2.08 0.77 -5.12
C GLY A 202 -0.92 -0.24 -5.19
N ILE A 203 -0.56 -0.74 -6.38
CA ILE A 203 0.51 -1.77 -6.48
C ILE A 203 1.87 -1.23 -6.05
N ALA A 204 2.20 0.02 -6.43
CA ALA A 204 3.46 0.65 -6.07
C ALA A 204 3.63 0.78 -4.55
N GLU A 205 2.61 1.27 -3.85
CA GLU A 205 2.62 1.47 -2.41
C GLU A 205 2.68 0.14 -1.65
N LEU A 206 1.96 -0.88 -2.12
CA LEU A 206 2.04 -2.23 -1.56
C LEU A 206 3.44 -2.83 -1.73
N LEU A 207 4.09 -2.62 -2.88
CA LEU A 207 5.46 -3.05 -3.13
C LEU A 207 6.46 -2.31 -2.24
N GLU A 208 6.30 -1.00 -2.01
CA GLU A 208 7.18 -0.24 -1.12
C GLU A 208 7.17 -0.79 0.32
N ILE A 209 5.97 -1.09 0.84
CA ILE A 209 5.81 -1.75 2.14
C ILE A 209 6.51 -3.11 2.12
N PHE A 210 6.31 -3.90 1.05
CA PHE A 210 6.95 -5.19 0.92
C PHE A 210 8.47 -5.11 0.83
N GLY A 211 9.04 -4.09 0.18
CA GLY A 211 10.48 -3.85 0.15
C GLY A 211 11.05 -3.72 1.56
N SER A 212 10.39 -2.93 2.41
CA SER A 212 10.75 -2.82 3.84
C SER A 212 10.59 -4.15 4.59
N VAL A 213 9.55 -4.92 4.28
CA VAL A 213 9.32 -6.26 4.86
C VAL A 213 10.42 -7.25 4.45
N ILE A 214 10.82 -7.24 3.17
CA ILE A 214 11.86 -8.12 2.62
C ILE A 214 13.19 -7.81 3.30
N SER A 215 13.56 -6.53 3.41
CA SER A 215 14.77 -6.09 4.11
C SER A 215 14.85 -6.64 5.56
N GLY A 216 13.71 -6.78 6.23
CA GLY A 216 13.60 -7.37 7.57
C GLY A 216 13.62 -8.91 7.65
N PHE A 217 13.71 -9.65 6.53
CA PHE A 217 13.75 -11.11 6.57
C PHE A 217 15.04 -11.65 7.18
N ALA A 218 14.88 -12.64 8.07
CA ALA A 218 15.99 -13.40 8.63
C ALA A 218 16.60 -14.32 7.59
N LEU A 219 17.92 -14.51 7.69
CA LEU A 219 18.67 -15.47 6.88
C LEU A 219 18.83 -16.81 7.64
N PRO A 220 18.77 -17.95 6.95
CA PRO A 220 18.48 -18.13 5.52
C PRO A 220 17.00 -17.83 5.19
N LEU A 221 16.73 -17.41 3.95
CA LEU A 221 15.36 -17.11 3.52
C LEU A 221 14.48 -18.36 3.60
N LYS A 222 13.29 -18.20 4.18
CA LYS A 222 12.28 -19.25 4.23
C LYS A 222 11.75 -19.57 2.83
N GLU A 223 11.36 -20.83 2.61
CA GLU A 223 10.83 -21.27 1.32
C GLU A 223 9.57 -20.51 0.91
N GLU A 224 8.73 -20.10 1.86
CA GLU A 224 7.57 -19.22 1.60
C GLU A 224 7.96 -17.91 0.88
N HIS A 225 9.11 -17.33 1.21
CA HIS A 225 9.60 -16.08 0.60
C HIS A 225 10.17 -16.32 -0.81
N LYS A 226 10.80 -17.47 -1.03
CA LYS A 226 11.29 -17.88 -2.36
C LYS A 226 10.14 -18.21 -3.31
N ILE A 227 9.07 -18.81 -2.80
CA ILE A 227 7.83 -19.03 -3.56
C ILE A 227 7.19 -17.69 -3.92
N PHE A 228 7.16 -16.73 -2.98
CA PHE A 228 6.64 -15.39 -3.23
C PHE A 228 7.40 -14.67 -4.35
N LEU A 229 8.75 -14.66 -4.32
CA LEU A 229 9.56 -14.11 -5.40
C LEU A 229 9.19 -14.73 -6.76
N ARG A 230 9.18 -16.07 -6.84
CA ARG A 230 8.94 -16.80 -8.09
C ARG A 230 7.53 -16.64 -8.65
N ARG A 231 6.52 -16.59 -7.79
CA ARG A 231 5.11 -16.67 -8.21
C ARG A 231 4.34 -15.35 -8.13
N ALA A 232 4.81 -14.36 -7.36
CA ALA A 232 4.18 -13.05 -7.26
C ALA A 232 5.07 -11.95 -7.87
N LEU A 233 6.31 -11.77 -7.40
CA LEU A 233 7.16 -10.66 -7.86
C LEU A 233 7.61 -10.79 -9.32
N ILE A 234 8.15 -11.94 -9.73
CA ILE A 234 8.59 -12.12 -11.12
C ILE A 234 7.41 -11.92 -12.10
N PRO A 235 6.21 -12.50 -11.89
CA PRO A 235 5.07 -12.25 -12.77
C PRO A 235 4.54 -10.81 -12.80
N LEU A 236 4.85 -9.96 -11.81
CA LEU A 236 4.48 -8.53 -11.83
C LEU A 236 5.15 -7.74 -12.96
N HIS A 237 6.16 -8.30 -13.64
CA HIS A 237 6.75 -7.70 -14.85
C HIS A 237 5.87 -7.88 -16.09
N LYS A 238 4.86 -8.76 -16.05
CA LYS A 238 3.99 -9.08 -17.18
C LYS A 238 3.02 -7.93 -17.56
N PRO A 239 2.26 -7.31 -16.63
CA PRO A 239 1.24 -6.31 -16.97
C PRO A 239 1.77 -5.11 -17.76
N LYS A 240 0.90 -4.46 -18.52
CA LYS A 240 1.26 -3.30 -19.36
C LYS A 240 1.62 -2.07 -18.52
N SER A 241 0.95 -1.88 -17.39
CA SER A 241 1.14 -0.77 -16.44
C SER A 241 2.41 -0.88 -15.58
N LEU A 242 3.40 -1.67 -16.01
CA LEU A 242 4.65 -1.89 -15.27
C LEU A 242 5.32 -0.57 -14.89
N GLY A 243 5.30 0.44 -15.77
CA GLY A 243 5.97 1.72 -15.54
C GLY A 243 5.57 2.42 -14.24
N VAL A 244 4.32 2.25 -13.80
CA VAL A 244 3.77 2.89 -12.58
C VAL A 244 4.45 2.38 -11.30
N TYR A 245 4.86 1.12 -11.26
CA TYR A 245 5.38 0.46 -10.06
C TYR A 245 6.76 -0.21 -10.25
N PHE A 246 7.39 0.00 -11.41
CA PHE A 246 8.63 -0.65 -11.80
C PHE A 246 9.78 -0.41 -10.79
N GLN A 247 9.94 0.84 -10.35
CA GLN A 247 11.00 1.20 -9.40
C GLN A 247 10.87 0.44 -8.07
N GLN A 248 9.65 0.35 -7.54
CA GLN A 248 9.37 -0.37 -6.30
C GLN A 248 9.53 -1.88 -6.48
N LEU A 249 9.20 -2.41 -7.66
CA LEU A 249 9.40 -3.81 -8.00
C LEU A 249 10.90 -4.17 -8.11
N SER A 250 11.68 -3.39 -8.86
CA SER A 250 13.13 -3.58 -8.99
C SER A 250 13.79 -3.56 -7.62
N TYR A 251 13.44 -2.57 -6.77
CA TYR A 251 13.92 -2.52 -5.39
C TYR A 251 13.62 -3.81 -4.61
N CYS A 252 12.39 -4.34 -4.70
CA CYS A 252 12.04 -5.61 -4.04
C CYS A 252 12.87 -6.80 -4.55
N VAL A 253 13.10 -6.87 -5.86
CA VAL A 253 13.87 -7.94 -6.51
C VAL A 253 15.34 -7.88 -6.07
N THR A 254 15.96 -6.70 -6.12
CA THR A 254 17.34 -6.48 -5.68
C THR A 254 17.51 -6.83 -4.20
N GLN A 255 16.58 -6.44 -3.33
CA GLN A 255 16.60 -6.82 -1.90
C GLN A 255 16.57 -8.35 -1.68
N PHE A 256 15.90 -9.11 -2.55
CA PHE A 256 15.91 -10.58 -2.49
C PHE A 256 17.27 -11.15 -2.90
N ILE A 257 17.89 -10.59 -3.92
CA ILE A 257 19.18 -11.02 -4.45
C ILE A 257 20.31 -10.71 -3.46
N ASP A 258 20.29 -9.51 -2.86
CA ASP A 258 21.23 -9.11 -1.79
C ASP A 258 21.22 -10.10 -0.63
N LYS A 259 20.04 -10.62 -0.28
CA LYS A 259 19.86 -11.60 0.81
C LYS A 259 20.29 -13.01 0.44
N GLU A 260 20.03 -13.43 -0.79
CA GLU A 260 20.42 -14.75 -1.28
C GLU A 260 20.80 -14.68 -2.77
N PRO A 261 22.10 -14.45 -3.09
CA PRO A 261 22.57 -14.24 -4.47
C PRO A 261 22.27 -15.41 -5.43
N LYS A 262 22.03 -16.61 -4.89
CA LYS A 262 21.61 -17.78 -5.68
C LYS A 262 20.27 -17.60 -6.38
N LEU A 263 19.45 -16.65 -5.93
CA LEU A 263 18.16 -16.36 -6.55
C LEU A 263 18.30 -15.55 -7.84
N ALA A 264 19.45 -14.91 -8.10
CA ALA A 264 19.66 -14.09 -9.30
C ALA A 264 19.40 -14.87 -10.60
N SER A 265 19.91 -16.09 -10.71
CA SER A 265 19.67 -16.94 -11.88
C SER A 265 18.18 -17.28 -12.08
N THR A 266 17.41 -17.38 -10.99
CA THR A 266 15.96 -17.62 -11.06
C THR A 266 15.23 -16.36 -11.54
N VAL A 267 15.65 -15.19 -11.08
CA VAL A 267 15.07 -13.89 -11.49
C VAL A 267 15.38 -13.62 -12.95
N ILE A 268 16.63 -13.72 -13.40
CA ILE A 268 17.04 -13.49 -14.79
C ILE A 268 16.26 -14.42 -15.74
N ASN A 269 16.16 -15.71 -15.42
CA ASN A 269 15.34 -16.63 -16.23
C ASN A 269 13.85 -16.24 -16.27
N GLY A 270 13.34 -15.70 -15.15
CA GLY A 270 12.00 -15.14 -15.06
C GLY A 270 11.79 -13.92 -15.96
N LEU A 271 12.71 -12.97 -15.94
CA LEU A 271 12.69 -11.78 -16.79
C LEU A 271 12.79 -12.17 -18.27
N LEU A 272 13.71 -13.07 -18.63
CA LEU A 272 13.85 -13.57 -20.00
C LEU A 272 12.58 -14.28 -20.50
N LYS A 273 11.84 -14.95 -19.61
CA LYS A 273 10.55 -15.58 -19.93
C LYS A 273 9.45 -14.56 -20.23
N TYR A 274 9.42 -13.45 -19.50
CA TYR A 274 8.41 -12.39 -19.66
C TYR A 274 8.93 -11.20 -20.50
N TRP A 275 9.99 -11.40 -21.27
CA TRP A 275 10.63 -10.34 -22.02
C TRP A 275 9.64 -9.66 -22.99
N PRO A 276 9.48 -8.32 -22.91
CA PRO A 276 8.58 -7.60 -23.80
C PRO A 276 9.10 -7.62 -25.24
N ILE A 277 8.24 -7.90 -26.21
CA ILE A 277 8.60 -7.93 -27.65
C ILE A 277 7.91 -6.80 -28.42
N THR A 278 6.84 -6.23 -27.87
CA THR A 278 6.00 -5.23 -28.54
C THR A 278 6.01 -3.86 -27.87
N ASN A 279 6.67 -3.71 -26.72
CA ASN A 279 6.69 -2.46 -25.95
C ASN A 279 8.15 -2.09 -25.65
N SER A 280 8.67 -1.14 -26.41
CA SER A 280 10.07 -0.71 -26.33
C SER A 280 10.41 -0.03 -25.01
N GLN A 281 9.49 0.73 -24.40
CA GLN A 281 9.71 1.34 -23.09
C GLN A 281 9.91 0.27 -22.00
N LYS A 282 9.11 -0.79 -22.03
CA LYS A 282 9.29 -1.94 -21.13
C LYS A 282 10.60 -2.67 -21.42
N GLU A 283 11.03 -2.80 -22.67
CA GLU A 283 12.34 -3.38 -22.99
C GLU A 283 13.47 -2.58 -22.35
N VAL A 284 13.43 -1.25 -22.43
CA VAL A 284 14.41 -0.36 -21.77
C VAL A 284 14.39 -0.55 -20.25
N MET A 285 13.21 -0.66 -19.63
CA MET A 285 13.08 -0.96 -18.19
C MET A 285 13.70 -2.31 -17.82
N PHE A 286 13.40 -3.37 -18.58
CA PHE A 286 13.97 -4.71 -18.35
C PHE A 286 15.50 -4.72 -18.46
N LEU A 287 16.06 -4.00 -19.45
CA LEU A 287 17.51 -3.85 -19.57
C LEU A 287 18.09 -3.11 -18.36
N GLY A 288 17.40 -2.10 -17.85
CA GLY A 288 17.79 -1.39 -16.63
C GLY A 288 17.86 -2.27 -15.38
N GLU A 289 16.79 -3.00 -15.09
CA GLU A 289 16.76 -3.92 -13.96
C GLU A 289 17.77 -5.08 -14.14
N LEU A 290 17.94 -5.56 -15.37
CA LEU A 290 18.91 -6.61 -15.67
C LEU A 290 20.35 -6.19 -15.35
N GLU A 291 20.75 -4.96 -15.65
CA GLU A 291 22.06 -4.43 -15.29
C GLU A 291 22.27 -4.46 -13.77
N GLU A 292 21.33 -3.89 -12.99
CA GLU A 292 21.38 -3.89 -11.52
C GLU A 292 21.51 -5.32 -10.96
N ILE A 293 20.75 -6.27 -11.52
CA ILE A 293 20.80 -7.68 -11.10
C ILE A 293 22.16 -8.30 -11.45
N LEU A 294 22.72 -8.00 -12.62
CA LEU A 294 23.99 -8.55 -13.07
C LEU A 294 25.16 -8.05 -12.21
N GLU A 295 25.14 -6.78 -11.78
CA GLU A 295 26.13 -6.23 -10.85
C GLU A 295 26.16 -7.00 -9.51
N ALA A 296 25.00 -7.44 -9.02
CA ALA A 296 24.88 -8.23 -7.80
C ALA A 296 25.13 -9.74 -8.00
N THR A 297 25.25 -10.21 -9.25
CA THR A 297 25.32 -11.64 -9.58
C THR A 297 26.75 -12.17 -9.49
N ASN A 298 26.93 -13.34 -8.86
CA ASN A 298 28.22 -14.02 -8.86
C ASN A 298 28.48 -14.82 -10.15
N MET A 299 29.75 -15.07 -10.46
CA MET A 299 30.17 -15.78 -11.68
C MET A 299 29.51 -17.16 -11.85
N PHE A 300 29.31 -17.90 -10.74
CA PHE A 300 28.72 -19.24 -10.79
C PHE A 300 27.24 -19.23 -11.20
N GLU A 301 26.46 -18.29 -10.70
CA GLU A 301 25.07 -18.11 -11.10
C GLU A 301 24.97 -17.53 -12.51
N PHE A 302 25.88 -16.60 -12.87
CA PHE A 302 25.93 -16.03 -14.22
C PHE A 302 26.15 -17.08 -15.31
N GLN A 303 27.07 -18.03 -15.09
CA GLN A 303 27.34 -19.11 -16.05
C GLN A 303 26.09 -19.93 -16.41
N LYS A 304 25.10 -20.03 -15.51
CA LYS A 304 23.86 -20.78 -15.76
C LYS A 304 22.91 -20.05 -16.72
N VAL A 305 23.02 -18.72 -16.81
CA VAL A 305 22.09 -17.87 -17.57
C VAL A 305 22.76 -17.12 -18.72
N MET A 306 24.09 -17.13 -18.82
CA MET A 306 24.84 -16.33 -19.80
C MET A 306 24.39 -16.59 -21.24
N VAL A 307 24.16 -17.84 -21.64
CA VAL A 307 23.81 -18.18 -23.03
C VAL A 307 22.46 -17.60 -23.44
N PRO A 308 21.34 -17.88 -22.75
CA PRO A 308 20.05 -17.29 -23.12
C PRO A 308 20.03 -15.77 -22.92
N LEU A 309 20.79 -15.25 -21.96
CA LEU A 309 20.92 -13.82 -21.70
C LEU A 309 21.57 -13.08 -22.87
N PHE A 310 22.76 -13.50 -23.30
CA PHE A 310 23.47 -12.85 -24.41
C PHE A 310 22.73 -13.01 -25.74
N TRP A 311 22.00 -14.11 -25.93
CA TRP A 311 21.13 -14.24 -27.10
C TRP A 311 20.08 -13.14 -27.13
N ARG A 312 19.44 -12.86 -25.98
CA ARG A 312 18.44 -11.79 -25.86
C ARG A 312 19.07 -10.40 -26.03
N ILE A 313 20.23 -10.15 -25.43
CA ILE A 313 20.96 -8.88 -25.59
C ILE A 313 21.33 -8.68 -27.07
N GLY A 314 21.78 -9.72 -27.76
CA GLY A 314 22.05 -9.68 -29.20
C GLY A 314 20.83 -9.29 -30.03
N CYS A 315 19.62 -9.72 -29.67
CA CYS A 315 18.40 -9.23 -30.30
C CYS A 315 18.15 -7.74 -30.00
N CYS A 316 18.40 -7.28 -28.77
CA CYS A 316 18.18 -5.90 -28.36
C CYS A 316 19.13 -4.92 -29.07
N ILE A 317 20.40 -5.30 -29.24
CA ILE A 317 21.41 -4.52 -29.99
C ILE A 317 20.98 -4.34 -31.45
N ASN A 318 20.34 -5.36 -32.04
CA ASN A 318 19.82 -5.31 -33.42
C ASN A 318 18.40 -4.73 -33.51
N SER A 319 17.87 -4.15 -32.43
CA SER A 319 16.54 -3.55 -32.44
C SER A 319 16.50 -2.32 -33.34
N TYR A 320 15.42 -2.17 -34.10
CA TYR A 320 15.16 -0.95 -34.89
C TYR A 320 14.80 0.25 -34.00
N HIS A 321 14.50 0.03 -32.72
CA HIS A 321 14.18 1.10 -31.78
C HIS A 321 15.45 1.62 -31.10
N PHE A 322 15.83 2.86 -31.38
CA PHE A 322 17.13 3.41 -30.97
C PHE A 322 17.39 3.34 -29.46
N GLN A 323 16.39 3.65 -28.60
CA GLN A 323 16.57 3.60 -27.14
C GLN A 323 16.87 2.19 -26.62
N VAL A 324 16.32 1.16 -27.27
CA VAL A 324 16.55 -0.23 -26.87
C VAL A 324 17.97 -0.65 -27.28
N ALA A 325 18.37 -0.36 -28.51
CA ALA A 325 19.70 -0.67 -29.00
C ALA A 325 20.79 0.08 -28.21
N GLU A 326 20.61 1.38 -27.97
CA GLU A 326 21.52 2.19 -27.17
C GLU A 326 21.63 1.66 -25.74
N ARG A 327 20.49 1.39 -25.07
CA ARG A 327 20.50 0.86 -23.70
C ARG A 327 21.17 -0.50 -23.59
N ALA A 328 20.99 -1.36 -24.59
CA ALA A 328 21.61 -2.69 -24.64
C ALA A 328 23.12 -2.63 -24.92
N LEU A 329 23.61 -1.58 -25.59
CA LEU A 329 25.04 -1.36 -25.82
C LEU A 329 25.77 -0.82 -24.58
N PHE A 330 25.05 -0.16 -23.66
CA PHE A 330 25.59 0.32 -22.39
C PHE A 330 25.69 -0.77 -21.31
N LEU A 331 24.96 -1.87 -21.47
CA LEU A 331 24.93 -3.03 -20.57
C LEU A 331 26.12 -3.96 -20.85
#